data_AF-A0A967JXI2-F1
#
_entry.id   AF-A0A967JXI2-F1
#
_cell.length_a   1.000
_cell.length_b   1.000
_cell.length_c   1.000
_cell.angle_alpha   90.00
_cell.angle_beta   90.00
_cell.angle_gamma   90.00
#
_symmetry.space_group_name_H-M   'P 1'
#
loop_
_entity.id
_entity.type
_entity.pdbx_description
1 polymer ?
#
loop_
_entity_poly.entity_id
_entity_poly.type
_entity_poly.pdbx_seq_one_letter_code
_entity_poly.pdbx_strand_id
1 'polypeptide(L)'
;LGAIAAVPGGLGVVEGGEIPYLPEARERRDANREAWPAADPEANCYLPGIPRANYMPYPFQIVQSAGDDILFVYEYASANRPVFMQEHRSAPVDTWMGTSNGSWEGDTLV
;
A
#
# COMPACT_ATOMS: atom_id res chain seq x y z
N LEU A 1 -10.36 -15.00 -15.68
CA LEU A 1 -9.27 -14.17 -15.13
C LEU A 1 -8.63 -13.43 -16.29
N GLY A 2 -8.80 -12.10 -16.37
CA GLY A 2 -8.28 -11.27 -17.47
C GLY A 2 -6.83 -10.85 -17.25
N ALA A 3 -6.50 -9.58 -17.58
CA ALA A 3 -5.16 -9.02 -17.44
C ALA A 3 -4.54 -9.20 -16.04
N ILE A 4 -5.35 -9.21 -14.97
CA ILE A 4 -4.89 -9.42 -13.59
C ILE A 4 -4.12 -10.73 -13.38
N ALA A 5 -4.42 -11.79 -14.14
CA ALA A 5 -3.71 -13.06 -14.06
C ALA A 5 -2.51 -13.17 -15.01
N ALA A 6 -2.30 -12.15 -15.86
CA ALA A 6 -1.18 -12.08 -16.79
C ALA A 6 -0.02 -11.21 -16.26
N VAL A 7 -0.22 -10.51 -15.13
CA VAL A 7 0.84 -9.73 -14.48
C VAL A 7 1.81 -10.70 -13.78
N PRO A 8 3.10 -10.75 -14.18
CA PRO A 8 4.08 -11.59 -13.49
C PRO A 8 4.34 -11.05 -12.09
N GLY A 9 4.71 -11.94 -11.16
CA GLY A 9 5.18 -11.52 -9.84
C GLY A 9 6.42 -10.63 -9.95
N GLY A 10 6.42 -9.51 -9.23
CA GLY A 10 7.58 -8.63 -9.13
C GLY A 10 8.71 -9.23 -8.30
N LEU A 11 9.86 -8.55 -8.29
CA LEU A 11 10.97 -8.90 -7.39
C LEU A 11 10.54 -8.69 -5.93
N GLY A 12 10.77 -9.69 -5.08
CA GLY A 12 10.53 -9.55 -3.65
C GLY A 12 11.49 -8.53 -3.04
N VAL A 13 10.95 -7.58 -2.28
CA VAL A 13 11.74 -6.54 -1.58
C VAL A 13 11.97 -6.84 -0.10
N VAL A 14 11.42 -7.95 0.37
CA VAL A 14 11.44 -8.33 1.79
C VAL A 14 12.75 -9.04 2.07
N GLU A 15 13.60 -8.45 2.90
CA GLU A 15 14.82 -9.10 3.37
C GLU A 15 14.48 -10.42 4.09
N GLY A 16 15.17 -11.51 3.71
CA GLY A 16 14.88 -12.86 4.20
C GLY A 16 13.67 -13.54 3.55
N GLY A 17 12.90 -12.84 2.70
CA GLY A 17 11.82 -13.42 1.91
C GLY A 17 10.51 -13.71 2.68
N GLU A 18 10.43 -13.37 3.96
CA GLU A 18 9.24 -13.58 4.79
C GLU A 18 8.75 -12.27 5.41
N ILE A 19 7.48 -11.94 5.18
CA ILE A 19 6.83 -10.80 5.84
C ILE A 19 6.46 -11.23 7.27
N PRO A 20 6.88 -10.48 8.31
CA PRO A 20 6.59 -10.79 9.70
C PRO A 20 5.14 -10.44 10.05
N TYR A 21 4.19 -11.21 9.53
CA TYR A 21 2.77 -11.06 9.86
C TYR A 21 2.51 -11.40 11.33
N LEU A 22 1.60 -10.64 11.95
CA LEU A 22 0.89 -11.11 13.14
C LEU A 22 0.13 -12.41 12.81
N PRO A 23 -0.06 -13.34 13.76
CA PRO A 23 -0.73 -14.62 13.51
C PRO A 23 -2.10 -14.46 12.82
N GLU A 24 -2.94 -13.57 13.33
CA GLU A 24 -4.26 -13.26 12.78
C GLU A 24 -4.19 -12.62 11.38
N ALA A 25 -3.14 -11.83 11.12
CA ALA A 25 -2.92 -11.23 9.80
C ALA A 25 -2.48 -12.28 8.78
N ARG A 26 -1.71 -13.28 9.20
CA ARG A 26 -1.30 -14.43 8.36
C ARG A 26 -2.51 -15.28 7.97
N GLU A 27 -3.37 -15.62 8.94
CA GLU A 27 -4.62 -16.34 8.68
C GLU A 27 -5.51 -15.58 7.68
N ARG A 28 -5.66 -14.26 7.87
CA ARG A 28 -6.43 -13.42 6.95
C ARG A 28 -5.81 -13.39 5.54
N ARG A 29 -4.49 -13.29 5.42
CA ARG A 29 -3.77 -13.33 4.14
C ARG A 29 -4.05 -14.64 3.40
N ASP A 30 -3.94 -15.77 4.10
CA ASP A 30 -4.15 -17.09 3.53
C ASP A 30 -5.60 -17.27 3.05
N ALA A 31 -6.59 -16.88 3.87
CA ALA A 31 -8.01 -16.91 3.48
C ALA A 31 -8.31 -16.03 2.25
N ASN A 32 -7.74 -14.82 2.18
CA ASN A 32 -7.91 -13.94 1.02
C ASN A 32 -7.30 -14.53 -0.25
N ARG A 33 -6.18 -15.26 -0.13
CA ARG A 33 -5.51 -15.90 -1.25
C ARG A 33 -6.29 -17.09 -1.79
N GLU A 34 -6.91 -17.89 -0.91
CA GLU A 34 -7.80 -18.99 -1.30
C GLU A 34 -9.06 -18.48 -2.01
N ALA A 35 -9.59 -17.33 -1.56
CA ALA A 35 -10.76 -16.69 -2.15
C ALA A 35 -10.46 -15.77 -3.36
N TRP A 36 -9.21 -15.70 -3.81
CA TRP A 36 -8.83 -14.87 -4.95
C TRP A 36 -9.45 -15.40 -6.26
N PRO A 37 -9.99 -14.53 -7.15
CA PRO A 37 -9.92 -13.07 -7.13
C PRO A 37 -11.06 -12.37 -6.39
N ALA A 38 -12.09 -13.09 -5.91
CA ALA A 38 -13.28 -12.47 -5.34
C ALA A 38 -12.98 -11.61 -4.10
N ALA A 39 -12.01 -12.04 -3.29
CA ALA A 39 -11.55 -11.31 -2.11
C ALA A 39 -10.51 -10.21 -2.40
N ASP A 40 -10.06 -10.03 -3.65
CA ASP A 40 -9.10 -9.00 -4.00
C ASP A 40 -9.81 -7.64 -4.16
N PRO A 41 -9.47 -6.60 -3.36
CA PRO A 41 -10.04 -5.27 -3.53
C PRO A 41 -9.80 -4.69 -4.93
N GLU A 42 -8.64 -4.95 -5.51
CA GLU A 42 -8.24 -4.45 -6.83
C GLU A 42 -9.10 -5.06 -7.94
N ALA A 43 -9.41 -6.37 -7.84
CA ALA A 43 -10.32 -7.04 -8.76
C ALA A 43 -11.76 -6.49 -8.68
N ASN A 44 -12.11 -5.84 -7.58
CA ASN A 44 -13.38 -5.14 -7.37
C ASN A 44 -13.29 -3.62 -7.66
N CYS A 45 -12.22 -3.17 -8.34
CA CYS A 45 -11.95 -1.77 -8.69
C CYS A 45 -11.72 -0.83 -7.49
N TYR A 46 -11.40 -1.36 -6.31
CA TYR A 46 -10.95 -0.56 -5.18
C TYR A 46 -9.45 -0.27 -5.28
N LEU A 47 -9.01 0.80 -4.60
CA LEU A 47 -7.59 1.11 -4.52
C LEU A 47 -6.82 -0.01 -3.79
N PRO A 48 -5.56 -0.28 -4.16
CA PRO A 48 -4.81 -1.45 -3.70
C PRO A 48 -4.38 -1.37 -2.24
N GLY A 49 -4.39 -0.18 -1.64
CA GLY A 49 -3.91 0.06 -0.28
C GLY A 49 -2.40 0.00 -0.12
N ILE A 50 -1.93 0.33 1.08
CA ILE A 50 -0.51 0.27 1.44
C ILE A 50 -0.23 -1.03 2.22
N PRO A 51 0.86 -1.75 1.92
CA PRO A 51 1.95 -1.36 1.02
C PRO A 51 1.80 -1.82 -0.44
N ARG A 52 0.69 -2.49 -0.82
CA ARG A 52 0.52 -3.06 -2.17
C ARG A 52 0.70 -2.04 -3.30
N ALA A 53 0.21 -0.81 -3.15
CA ALA A 53 0.38 0.26 -4.14
C ALA A 53 1.87 0.50 -4.51
N ASN A 54 2.78 0.35 -3.55
CA ASN A 54 4.22 0.55 -3.73
C ASN A 54 4.89 -0.60 -4.50
N TYR A 55 4.23 -1.76 -4.58
CA TYR A 55 4.74 -2.98 -5.21
C TYR A 55 4.01 -3.35 -6.49
N MET A 56 3.09 -2.50 -6.94
CA MET A 56 2.47 -2.65 -8.24
C MET A 56 3.48 -2.38 -9.37
N PRO A 57 3.25 -2.91 -10.58
CA PRO A 57 4.14 -2.73 -11.72
C PRO A 57 4.11 -1.31 -12.32
N TYR A 58 3.45 -0.37 -11.65
CA TYR A 58 3.32 1.02 -12.07
C TYR A 58 4.25 1.90 -11.24
N PRO A 59 4.94 2.87 -11.85
CA PRO A 59 5.80 3.79 -11.12
C PRO A 59 4.98 4.69 -10.18
N PHE A 60 5.68 5.22 -9.18
CA PHE A 60 5.18 6.27 -8.33
C PHE A 60 6.31 7.25 -8.00
N GLN A 61 5.95 8.46 -7.59
CA GLN A 61 6.88 9.50 -7.20
C GLN A 61 6.62 9.90 -5.74
N ILE A 62 7.69 10.23 -5.04
CA ILE A 62 7.63 10.81 -3.70
C ILE A 62 8.07 12.27 -3.83
N VAL A 63 7.18 13.18 -3.46
CA VAL A 63 7.43 14.62 -3.42
C VAL A 63 7.58 15.03 -1.96
N GLN A 64 8.74 15.61 -1.63
CA GLN A 64 9.04 16.15 -0.30
C GLN A 64 9.30 17.64 -0.42
N SER A 65 8.53 18.45 0.30
CA SER A 65 8.80 19.89 0.46
C SER A 65 9.55 20.12 1.78
N ALA A 66 10.36 21.18 1.83
CA ALA A 66 11.16 21.48 3.00
C ALA A 66 10.26 21.88 4.18
N GLY A 67 10.09 20.97 5.15
CA GLY A 67 9.35 21.22 6.38
C GLY A 67 7.86 20.86 6.35
N ASP A 68 7.34 20.25 5.28
CA ASP A 68 5.91 19.96 5.09
C ASP A 68 5.57 18.45 5.10
N ASP A 69 4.32 18.17 4.76
CA ASP A 69 3.81 16.83 4.44
C ASP A 69 4.51 16.22 3.21
N ILE A 70 4.52 14.89 3.14
CA ILE A 70 5.09 14.14 2.02
C ILE A 70 3.94 13.71 1.10
N LEU A 71 4.12 13.77 -0.22
CA LEU A 71 3.11 13.29 -1.17
C LEU A 71 3.65 12.10 -1.95
N PHE A 72 2.93 10.98 -1.92
CA PHE A 72 3.12 9.88 -2.86
C PHE A 72 2.09 10.02 -4.00
N VAL A 73 2.59 10.01 -5.24
CA VAL A 73 1.78 10.08 -6.46
C VAL A 73 1.97 8.78 -7.22
N TYR A 74 0.92 7.97 -7.33
CA TYR A 74 0.94 6.69 -8.03
C TYR A 74 0.40 6.84 -9.44
N GLU A 75 1.08 6.24 -10.43
CA GLU A 75 0.50 6.12 -11.78
C GLU A 75 -0.78 5.27 -11.76
N TYR A 76 -0.83 4.25 -10.89
CA TYR A 76 -2.01 3.41 -10.76
C TYR A 76 -3.23 4.22 -10.33
N ALA A 77 -4.25 4.23 -11.19
CA ALA A 77 -5.53 4.93 -10.99
C ALA A 77 -5.38 6.42 -10.61
N SER A 78 -4.25 7.06 -10.95
CA SER A 78 -3.90 8.40 -10.50
C SER A 78 -4.06 8.59 -8.98
N ALA A 79 -3.79 7.54 -8.21
CA ALA A 79 -3.97 7.57 -6.77
C ALA A 79 -2.94 8.49 -6.12
N ASN A 80 -3.38 9.22 -5.09
CA ASN A 80 -2.54 10.14 -4.33
C ASN A 80 -2.61 9.79 -2.85
N ARG A 81 -1.48 9.86 -2.15
CA ARG A 81 -1.39 9.67 -0.71
C ARG A 81 -0.61 10.84 -0.09
N PRO A 82 -1.30 11.85 0.46
CA PRO A 82 -0.65 12.84 1.31
C PRO A 82 -0.35 12.21 2.66
N VAL A 83 0.91 12.24 3.09
CA VAL A 83 1.39 11.74 4.37
C VAL A 83 1.59 12.94 5.30
N PHE A 84 0.72 13.03 6.31
CA PHE A 84 0.72 14.10 7.30
C PHE A 84 1.88 13.88 8.29
N MET A 85 2.87 14.77 8.24
CA MET A 85 4.10 14.64 9.02
C MET A 85 4.07 15.39 10.35
N GLN A 86 3.19 16.39 10.47
CA GLN A 86 3.12 17.26 11.65
C GLN A 86 1.86 16.99 12.48
N GLU A 87 0.69 17.23 11.89
CA GLU A 87 -0.60 17.06 12.56
C GLU A 87 -1.24 15.75 12.10
N HIS A 88 -1.05 14.70 12.89
CA HIS A 88 -1.65 13.40 12.63
C HIS A 88 -3.18 13.49 12.67
N ARG A 89 -3.82 12.89 11.68
CA ARG A 89 -5.27 12.93 11.51
C ARG A 89 -5.86 11.54 11.70
N SER A 90 -7.02 11.48 12.34
CA SER A 90 -7.87 10.28 12.25
C SER A 90 -8.52 10.24 10.88
N ALA A 91 -8.57 9.06 10.25
CA ALA A 91 -9.36 8.93 9.04
C ALA A 91 -10.85 9.18 9.36
N PRO A 92 -11.54 10.05 8.60
CA PRO A 92 -12.96 10.33 8.83
C PRO A 92 -13.85 9.13 8.50
N VAL A 93 -13.36 8.24 7.63
CA VAL A 93 -13.96 6.98 7.21
C VAL A 93 -12.85 5.99 6.90
N ASP A 94 -13.15 4.70 6.93
CA ASP A 94 -12.22 3.68 6.44
C ASP A 94 -11.96 3.89 4.94
N THR A 95 -10.69 4.04 4.58
CA THR A 95 -10.28 4.19 3.19
C THR A 95 -9.42 3.00 2.78
N TRP A 96 -9.51 2.61 1.52
CA TRP A 96 -8.67 1.54 0.96
C TRP A 96 -7.18 1.87 1.02
N MET A 97 -6.83 3.16 0.97
CA MET A 97 -5.45 3.63 1.11
C MET A 97 -5.03 3.79 2.59
N GLY A 98 -5.93 3.57 3.55
CA GLY A 98 -5.68 3.73 4.97
C GLY A 98 -5.43 5.18 5.40
N THR A 99 -5.13 5.35 6.68
CA THR A 99 -4.71 6.64 7.24
C THR A 99 -3.28 6.95 6.80
N SER A 100 -3.01 8.21 6.51
CA SER A 100 -1.72 8.64 5.96
C SER A 100 -1.04 9.60 6.92
N ASN A 101 -0.67 9.10 8.10
CA ASN A 101 0.20 9.81 9.04
C ASN A 101 1.60 9.21 8.92
N GLY A 102 2.63 10.02 9.13
CA GLY A 102 4.01 9.54 9.13
C GLY A 102 4.88 10.25 10.15
N SER A 103 6.03 9.65 10.44
CA SER A 103 7.09 10.21 11.27
C SER A 103 8.45 9.71 10.82
N TRP A 104 9.51 10.44 11.17
CA TRP A 104 10.88 10.00 10.92
C TRP A 104 11.46 9.30 12.15
N GLU A 105 11.95 8.08 11.98
CA GLU A 105 12.77 7.34 12.93
C GLU A 105 14.19 7.24 12.38
N GLY A 106 15.04 8.21 12.75
CA GLY A 106 16.35 8.38 12.11
C GLY A 106 16.17 8.69 10.62
N ASP A 107 16.71 7.82 9.76
CA ASP A 107 16.63 7.93 8.30
C ASP A 107 15.45 7.13 7.70
N THR A 108 14.55 6.60 8.54
CA THR A 108 13.41 5.77 8.11
C THR A 108 12.09 6.53 8.27
N LEU A 109 11.29 6.56 7.21
CA LEU A 109 9.90 7.04 7.26
C LEU A 109 9.01 5.90 7.76
N VAL A 110 8.36 6.09 8.91
CA VAL A 110 7.41 5.14 9.53
C VAL A 110 5.99 5.70 9.58
#